data_AF-A0A661ZUU8-F1
#
_entry.id   AF-A0A661ZUU8-F1
#
_cell.length_a   1.000
_cell.length_b   1.000
_cell.length_c   1.000
_cell.angle_alpha   90.00
_cell.angle_beta   90.00
_cell.angle_gamma   90.00
#
_symmetry.space_group_name_H-M   'P 1'
#
loop_
_entity.id
_entity.type
_entity.pdbx_description
1 polymer ?
#
loop_
_entity_poly.entity_id
_entity_poly.type
_entity_poly.pdbx_seq_one_letter_code
_entity_poly.pdbx_strand_id
1 'polypeptide(L)'
;MSQYILTLSDDKATPPFLDFIRNLDFIKKVEHLKALANDDWAKPGRPAIDEEFEQMIVRAEKSKSLSLSEAKKMTRKRFDEWQHMNSK
;
A
#
# COMPACT_ATOMS: atom_id res chain seq x y z
N MET A 1 21.72 15.19 1.60
CA MET A 1 22.07 13.91 0.92
C MET A 1 21.67 12.80 1.86
N SER A 2 20.95 11.81 1.39
CA SER A 2 20.51 10.70 2.23
C SER A 2 21.29 9.46 1.83
N GLN A 3 22.04 8.90 2.79
CA GLN A 3 22.81 7.68 2.62
C GLN A 3 22.05 6.50 3.21
N TYR A 4 22.13 5.36 2.51
CA TYR A 4 21.51 4.10 2.92
C TYR A 4 22.53 3.00 2.87
N ILE A 5 22.50 2.19 3.92
CA ILE A 5 23.38 1.05 4.10
C ILE A 5 22.52 -0.20 3.94
N LEU A 6 22.76 -0.93 2.86
CA LEU A 6 22.22 -2.26 2.63
C LEU A 6 23.20 -3.26 3.25
N THR A 7 22.72 -4.05 4.21
CA THR A 7 23.49 -5.14 4.80
C THR A 7 22.97 -6.44 4.23
N LEU A 8 23.84 -7.21 3.59
CA LEU A 8 23.49 -8.53 3.05
C LEU A 8 23.74 -9.59 4.13
N SER A 9 22.92 -10.63 4.12
CA SER A 9 23.02 -11.76 5.05
C SER A 9 24.22 -12.67 4.75
N ASP A 10 24.78 -12.57 3.54
CA ASP A 10 25.94 -13.33 3.07
C ASP A 10 26.91 -12.39 2.34
N ASP A 11 28.13 -12.26 2.86
CA ASP A 11 29.18 -11.40 2.29
C ASP A 11 29.53 -11.81 0.85
N LYS A 12 29.39 -13.10 0.51
CA LYS A 12 29.65 -13.62 -0.83
C LYS A 12 28.62 -13.14 -1.86
N ALA A 13 27.45 -12.68 -1.41
CA ALA A 13 26.42 -12.11 -2.27
C ALA A 13 26.68 -10.64 -2.64
N THR A 14 27.70 -9.99 -2.04
CA THR A 14 28.00 -8.58 -2.27
C THR A 14 28.41 -8.27 -3.71
N PRO A 15 29.37 -9.00 -4.33
CA PRO A 15 29.74 -8.75 -5.72
C PRO A 15 28.57 -8.89 -6.72
N PRO A 16 27.78 -9.98 -6.74
CA PRO A 16 26.68 -10.11 -7.69
C PRO A 16 25.53 -9.13 -7.42
N PHE A 17 25.31 -8.71 -6.16
CA PHE A 17 24.31 -7.70 -5.85
C PHE A 17 24.70 -6.31 -6.39
N LEU A 18 25.97 -5.93 -6.26
CA LEU A 18 26.48 -4.68 -6.82
C LEU A 18 26.38 -4.66 -8.35
N ASP A 19 26.70 -5.79 -8.99
CA ASP A 19 26.56 -5.92 -10.45
C ASP A 19 25.08 -5.85 -10.88
N PHE A 20 24.16 -6.46 -10.12
CA PHE A 20 22.72 -6.31 -10.38
C PHE A 20 22.28 -4.84 -10.32
N ILE A 21 22.64 -4.11 -9.26
CA ILE A 21 22.27 -2.69 -9.11
C ILE A 21 22.83 -1.84 -10.26
N ARG A 22 24.08 -2.07 -10.67
CA ARG A 22 24.74 -1.33 -11.75
C ARG A 22 24.12 -1.57 -13.12
N ASN A 23 23.56 -2.76 -13.35
CA ASN A 23 22.96 -3.16 -14.63
C ASN A 23 21.45 -2.84 -14.72
N LEU A 24 20.87 -2.20 -13.70
CA LEU A 24 19.48 -1.74 -13.75
C LEU A 24 19.38 -0.42 -14.53
N ASP A 25 19.41 -0.51 -15.86
CA ASP A 25 19.26 0.62 -16.80
C ASP A 25 17.95 1.42 -16.63
N PHE A 26 16.97 0.87 -15.90
CA PHE A 26 15.64 1.46 -15.69
C PHE A 26 15.53 2.30 -14.42
N ILE A 27 16.52 2.29 -13.52
CA ILE A 27 16.44 3.06 -12.27
C ILE A 27 16.89 4.50 -12.54
N LYS A 28 15.92 5.34 -12.89
CA LYS A 28 16.11 6.77 -13.15
C LYS A 28 16.41 7.58 -11.89
N LYS A 29 15.91 7.13 -10.71
CA LYS A 29 16.12 7.76 -9.39
C LYS A 29 15.70 6.80 -8.27
N VAL A 30 16.43 6.80 -7.16
CA VAL A 30 16.01 6.18 -5.89
C VAL A 30 15.70 7.30 -4.90
N GLU A 31 14.45 7.38 -4.45
CA GLU A 31 14.02 8.37 -3.46
C GLU A 31 13.75 7.71 -2.11
N HIS A 32 13.98 8.46 -1.04
CA HIS A 32 13.68 8.00 0.30
C HIS A 32 12.38 8.56 0.83
N LEU A 33 11.40 7.68 0.84
CA LEU A 33 10.15 7.92 1.53
C LEU A 33 10.31 7.49 2.99
N LYS A 34 9.64 8.23 3.87
CA LYS A 34 9.50 7.86 5.28
C LYS A 34 8.81 6.49 5.32
N ALA A 35 9.29 5.59 6.17
CA ALA A 35 8.60 4.33 6.41
C ALA A 35 7.16 4.64 6.86
N LEU A 36 6.18 4.06 6.18
CA LEU A 36 4.77 4.22 6.52
C LEU A 36 4.56 3.64 7.92
N ALA A 37 4.06 4.46 8.84
CA ALA A 37 3.62 4.03 10.15
C ALA A 37 2.41 3.10 10.00
N ASN A 38 2.12 2.28 11.02
CA ASN A 38 0.94 1.41 11.02
C ASN A 38 -0.37 2.19 10.75
N ASP A 39 -0.43 3.45 11.19
CA ASP A 39 -1.58 4.33 10.95
C ASP A 39 -1.69 4.80 9.49
N ASP A 40 -0.58 4.82 8.73
CA ASP A 40 -0.59 5.14 7.30
C ASP A 40 -1.20 4.00 6.47
N TRP A 41 -1.15 2.76 6.99
CA TRP A 41 -1.88 1.63 6.41
C TRP A 41 -3.38 1.68 6.67
N ALA A 42 -3.80 2.38 7.73
CA ALA A 42 -5.21 2.68 8.00
C ALA A 42 -5.72 3.88 7.17
N LYS A 43 -4.81 4.69 6.62
CA LYS A 43 -5.08 5.87 5.80
C LYS A 43 -4.34 5.78 4.46
N PRO A 44 -4.73 4.85 3.57
CA PRO A 44 -4.08 4.73 2.27
C PRO A 44 -4.07 6.09 1.56
N GLY A 45 -2.91 6.62 1.18
CA GLY A 45 -2.79 7.95 0.56
C GLY A 45 -3.50 8.11 -0.80
N ARG A 46 -4.30 7.12 -1.23
CA ARG A 46 -5.18 7.19 -2.38
C ARG A 46 -6.56 6.60 -2.05
N PRO A 47 -7.62 7.08 -2.72
CA PRO A 47 -8.90 6.39 -2.72
C PRO A 47 -8.75 4.93 -3.20
N ALA A 48 -9.60 4.06 -2.66
CA ALA A 48 -9.76 2.70 -3.18
C ALA A 48 -10.16 2.73 -4.66
N ILE A 49 -9.57 1.85 -5.47
CA ILE A 49 -10.03 1.61 -6.85
C ILE A 49 -11.34 0.80 -6.84
N ASP A 50 -12.07 0.82 -7.95
CA ASP A 50 -13.37 0.15 -8.08
C ASP A 50 -13.28 -1.36 -7.74
N GLU A 51 -12.18 -2.02 -8.12
CA GLU A 51 -11.93 -3.43 -7.79
C GLU A 51 -11.74 -3.67 -6.29
N GLU A 52 -11.05 -2.75 -5.60
CA GLU A 52 -10.86 -2.80 -4.14
C GLU A 52 -12.20 -2.54 -3.42
N PHE A 53 -13.04 -1.66 -3.97
CA PHE A 53 -14.37 -1.36 -3.45
C PHE A 53 -15.31 -2.57 -3.55
N GLU A 54 -15.29 -3.28 -4.67
CA GLU A 54 -16.05 -4.53 -4.84
C GLU A 54 -15.57 -5.63 -3.88
N GLN A 55 -14.26 -5.74 -3.64
CA GLN A 55 -13.75 -6.66 -2.62
C GLN A 55 -14.21 -6.31 -1.20
N MET A 56 -14.33 -5.03 -0.87
CA MET A 56 -14.88 -4.59 0.42
C MET A 56 -16.35 -4.97 0.57
N ILE A 57 -17.15 -4.86 -0.50
CA ILE A 57 -18.55 -5.30 -0.52
C ILE A 57 -18.65 -6.81 -0.28
N VAL A 58 -17.89 -7.62 -1.02
CA VAL A 58 -17.89 -9.08 -0.86
C VAL A 58 -17.46 -9.50 0.56
N ARG A 59 -16.48 -8.83 1.14
CA ARG A 59 -16.07 -9.06 2.54
C ARG A 59 -17.18 -8.68 3.53
N ALA A 60 -17.90 -7.59 3.29
CA ALA A 60 -19.01 -7.17 4.13
C ALA A 60 -20.19 -8.17 4.09
N GLU A 61 -20.54 -8.68 2.90
CA GLU A 61 -21.55 -9.73 2.75
C GLU A 61 -21.18 -11.00 3.53
N LYS A 62 -19.93 -11.48 3.38
CA LYS A 62 -19.47 -12.71 4.02
C LYS A 62 -19.28 -12.60 5.53
N SER A 63 -18.71 -11.49 6.01
CA SER A 63 -18.32 -11.33 7.42
C SER A 63 -19.48 -10.90 8.33
N LYS A 64 -20.47 -10.21 7.79
CA LYS A 64 -21.60 -9.68 8.55
C LYS A 64 -22.96 -10.26 8.15
N SER A 65 -22.97 -11.24 7.24
CA SER A 65 -24.19 -11.86 6.71
C SER A 65 -25.20 -10.83 6.19
N LEU A 66 -24.69 -9.75 5.59
CA LEU A 66 -25.51 -8.66 5.05
C LEU A 66 -25.92 -8.97 3.62
N SER A 67 -27.08 -8.46 3.21
CA SER A 67 -27.45 -8.47 1.79
C SER A 67 -26.52 -7.56 0.97
N LEU A 68 -26.41 -7.82 -0.33
CA LEU A 68 -25.61 -7.02 -1.27
C LEU A 68 -25.88 -5.52 -1.17
N SER A 69 -27.17 -5.15 -1.01
CA SER A 69 -27.60 -3.76 -0.88
C SER A 69 -27.10 -3.11 0.41
N GLU A 70 -27.14 -3.84 1.52
CA GLU A 70 -26.67 -3.38 2.84
C GLU A 70 -25.14 -3.32 2.89
N ALA A 71 -24.46 -4.31 2.30
CA ALA A 71 -23.02 -4.32 2.15
C ALA A 71 -22.52 -3.12 1.32
N LYS A 72 -23.17 -2.81 0.18
CA LYS A 72 -22.88 -1.63 -0.63
C LYS A 72 -23.04 -0.33 0.16
N LYS A 73 -24.16 -0.15 0.87
CA LYS A 73 -24.40 1.05 1.69
C LYS A 73 -23.37 1.22 2.80
N MET A 74 -23.02 0.15 3.50
CA MET A 74 -22.04 0.18 4.58
C MET A 74 -20.62 0.47 4.07
N THR A 75 -20.22 -0.16 2.96
CA THR A 75 -18.92 0.09 2.32
C THR A 75 -18.84 1.53 1.84
N ARG A 76 -19.90 2.06 1.21
CA ARG A 76 -19.96 3.46 0.79
C ARG A 76 -19.84 4.42 1.96
N LYS A 77 -20.61 4.19 3.04
CA LYS A 77 -20.55 5.03 4.24
C LYS A 77 -19.14 5.08 4.85
N ARG A 78 -18.47 3.92 4.97
CA ARG A 78 -17.08 3.85 5.48
C ARG A 78 -16.09 4.59 4.59
N PHE A 79 -16.29 4.52 3.28
CA PHE A 79 -15.46 5.23 2.31
C PHE A 79 -15.65 6.74 2.39
N ASP A 80 -16.89 7.22 2.49
CA ASP A 80 -17.20 8.64 2.63
C ASP A 80 -16.65 9.20 3.96
N GLU A 81 -16.80 8.46 5.07
CA GLU A 81 -16.19 8.78 6.38
C GLU A 81 -14.66 8.86 6.28
N TRP A 82 -14.04 7.90 5.59
CA TRP A 82 -12.61 7.86 5.36
C TRP A 82 -12.13 9.05 4.50
N GLN A 83 -12.84 9.37 3.42
CA GLN A 83 -12.53 10.55 2.60
C GLN A 83 -12.63 11.82 3.42
N HIS A 84 -13.66 11.97 4.26
CA HIS A 84 -13.82 13.17 5.08
C HIS A 84 -12.70 13.34 6.12
N MET A 85 -12.22 12.25 6.71
CA MET A 85 -11.11 12.28 7.67
C MET A 85 -9.74 12.57 7.04
N ASN A 86 -9.57 12.32 5.74
CA ASN A 86 -8.27 12.40 5.05
C ASN A 86 -8.22 13.47 3.94
N SER A 87 -9.28 14.26 3.75
CA SER A 87 -9.33 15.37 2.78
C SER A 87 -8.87 16.72 3.36
N LYS A 88 -7.96 16.71 4.33
CA LYS A 88 -7.30 17.92 4.88
C LYS A 88 -5.80 17.82 4.77
#